data_AF-A0A2T4MWR5-F1
#
_entry.id   AF-A0A2T4MWR5-F1
#
_cell.length_a   1.000
_cell.length_b   1.000
_cell.length_c   1.000
_cell.angle_alpha   90.00
_cell.angle_beta   90.00
_cell.angle_gamma   90.00
#
_symmetry.space_group_name_H-M   'P 1'
#
loop_
_entity.id
_entity.type
_entity.pdbx_description
1 polymer ?
#
loop_
_entity_poly.entity_id
_entity_poly.type
_entity_poly.pdbx_seq_one_letter_code
_entity_poly.pdbx_strand_id
1 'polypeptide(L)'
;MNFQEKNNEVNVHKEIRVPILLLLLFAVAFIGVFFAIYIFNSGRSSELSEISLIEKNIRNRIIQWTSSHEDKVSARASVLSYYQCIDSSAGFSDSDCLQITGDEDFIGTVVDAINKTEASQKVKNHFLVSPIN
;
A
#
# COMPACT_ATOMS: atom_id res chain seq x y z
N MET A 1 35.70 42.06 42.68
CA MET A 1 35.26 41.26 41.51
C MET A 1 34.45 42.17 40.60
N ASN A 2 34.94 42.39 39.38
CA ASN A 2 34.51 43.49 38.51
C ASN A 2 33.20 43.12 37.76
N PHE A 3 32.23 44.03 37.77
CA PHE A 3 30.91 43.86 37.12
C PHE A 3 31.02 43.58 35.60
N GLN A 4 32.12 44.00 34.97
CA GLN A 4 32.44 43.80 33.56
C GLN A 4 32.79 42.33 33.21
N GLU A 5 33.45 41.61 34.12
CA GLU A 5 33.88 40.22 33.90
C GLU A 5 32.69 39.26 33.94
N LYS A 6 31.75 39.51 34.87
CA LYS A 6 30.50 38.76 35.02
C LYS A 6 29.56 38.92 33.82
N ASN A 7 29.54 40.10 33.19
CA ASN A 7 28.70 40.36 32.01
C ASN A 7 29.27 39.73 30.73
N ASN A 8 30.59 39.65 30.60
CA ASN A 8 31.23 38.96 29.47
C ASN A 8 31.02 37.45 29.52
N GLU A 9 31.16 36.81 30.68
CA GLU A 9 30.87 35.36 30.81
C GLU A 9 29.40 35.03 30.49
N VAL A 10 28.46 35.86 30.94
CA VAL A 10 27.02 35.64 30.70
C VAL A 10 26.66 35.84 29.22
N ASN A 11 27.25 36.82 28.55
CA ASN A 11 27.01 37.04 27.11
C ASN A 11 27.64 35.94 26.24
N VAL A 12 28.87 35.50 26.56
CA VAL A 12 29.54 34.42 25.82
C VAL A 12 28.79 33.08 25.97
N HIS A 13 28.31 32.76 27.19
CA HIS A 13 27.48 31.57 27.38
C HIS A 13 26.13 31.64 26.67
N LYS A 14 25.56 32.84 26.46
CA LYS A 14 24.30 33.04 25.74
C LYS A 14 24.49 32.99 24.22
N GLU A 15 25.58 33.56 23.70
CA GLU A 15 25.94 33.50 22.27
C GLU A 15 26.31 32.10 21.80
N ILE A 16 26.87 31.24 22.66
CA ILE A 16 27.21 29.85 22.32
C ILE A 16 26.01 28.92 22.49
N ARG A 17 25.10 29.18 23.44
CA ARG A 17 23.90 28.35 23.66
C ARG A 17 22.91 28.39 22.50
N VAL A 18 22.69 29.54 21.90
CA VAL A 18 21.73 29.71 20.79
C VAL A 18 22.10 28.87 19.55
N PRO A 19 23.34 28.91 19.01
CA PRO A 19 23.73 28.11 17.85
C PRO A 19 23.79 26.60 18.16
N ILE A 20 24.17 26.21 19.39
CA ILE A 20 24.12 24.80 19.81
C ILE A 20 22.68 24.30 19.89
N LEU A 21 21.76 25.10 20.44
CA LEU A 21 20.34 24.75 20.49
C LEU A 21 19.74 24.63 19.09
N LEU A 22 20.11 25.53 18.17
CA LEU A 22 19.70 25.49 16.77
C LEU A 22 20.23 24.23 16.05
N LEU A 23 21.49 23.88 16.25
CA LEU A 23 22.08 22.65 15.72
C LEU A 23 21.37 21.39 16.24
N LEU A 24 21.04 21.36 17.54
CA LEU A 24 20.27 20.25 18.13
C LEU A 24 18.86 20.17 17.55
N LEU A 25 18.18 21.30 17.35
CA LEU A 25 16.86 21.33 16.72
C LEU A 25 16.91 20.85 15.27
N PHE A 26 17.93 21.26 14.51
CA PHE A 26 18.15 20.75 13.15
C PHE A 26 18.43 19.25 13.14
N ALA A 27 19.28 18.76 14.05
CA ALA A 27 19.58 17.33 14.15
C ALA A 27 18.33 16.50 14.48
N VAL A 28 17.50 16.95 15.42
CA VAL A 28 16.23 16.29 15.78
C VAL A 28 15.24 16.32 14.61
N ALA A 29 15.11 17.46 13.94
CA ALA A 29 14.25 17.57 12.75
C ALA A 29 14.71 16.63 11.62
N PHE A 30 16.02 16.56 11.39
CA PHE A 30 16.60 15.69 10.37
C PHE A 30 16.35 14.21 10.70
N ILE A 31 16.59 13.78 11.94
CA ILE A 31 16.30 12.41 12.39
C ILE A 31 14.81 12.10 12.24
N GLY A 32 13.91 13.02 12.62
CA GLY A 32 12.47 12.86 12.49
C GLY A 32 12.03 12.66 11.03
N VAL A 33 12.58 13.44 10.09
CA VAL A 33 12.30 13.31 8.66
C VAL A 33 12.79 11.96 8.12
N PHE A 34 14.02 11.55 8.46
CA PHE A 34 14.56 10.26 8.03
C PHE A 34 13.73 9.09 8.58
N PHE A 35 13.29 9.17 9.83
CA PHE A 35 12.45 8.16 10.45
C PHE A 35 11.06 8.09 9.79
N ALA A 36 10.46 9.22 9.45
CA ALA A 36 9.20 9.29 8.72
C ALA A 36 9.32 8.69 7.31
N ILE A 37 10.39 9.01 6.57
CA ILE A 37 10.67 8.44 5.24
C ILE A 37 10.85 6.92 5.34
N TYR A 38 11.60 6.46 6.36
CA TYR A 38 11.83 5.03 6.58
C TYR A 38 10.52 4.28 6.84
N ILE A 39 9.68 4.77 7.76
CA ILE A 39 8.37 4.16 8.07
C ILE A 39 7.47 4.14 6.83
N PHE A 40 7.43 5.23 6.07
CA PHE A 40 6.58 5.33 4.88
C PHE A 40 7.01 4.34 3.80
N ASN A 41 8.32 4.19 3.59
CA ASN A 41 8.86 3.22 2.63
C ASN A 41 8.67 1.78 3.10
N SER A 42 8.85 1.49 4.39
CA SER A 42 8.60 0.14 4.93
C SER A 42 7.13 -0.26 4.80
N GLY A 43 6.20 0.67 5.07
CA GLY A 43 4.76 0.43 4.93
C GLY A 43 4.32 0.20 3.48
N ARG A 44 4.87 0.97 2.52
CA ARG A 44 4.61 0.74 1.09
C ARG A 44 5.17 -0.59 0.61
N SER A 45 6.35 -0.99 1.08
CA SER A 45 6.95 -2.27 0.72
C SER A 45 6.09 -3.44 1.20
N SER A 46 5.56 -3.38 2.42
CA SER A 46 4.65 -4.41 2.93
C SER A 46 3.33 -4.46 2.15
N GLU A 47 2.72 -3.31 1.85
CA GLU A 47 1.47 -3.27 1.08
C GLU A 47 1.64 -3.85 -0.33
N LEU A 48 2.72 -3.50 -1.03
CA LEU A 48 3.02 -4.05 -2.36
C LEU A 48 3.24 -5.57 -2.31
N SER A 49 3.85 -6.08 -1.24
CA SER A 49 4.02 -7.53 -1.06
C SER A 49 2.69 -8.26 -0.85
N GLU A 50 1.77 -7.66 -0.09
CA GLU A 50 0.42 -8.19 0.12
C GLU A 50 -0.42 -8.17 -1.17
N ILE A 51 -0.33 -7.09 -1.95
CA ILE A 51 -0.98 -6.98 -3.28
C ILE A 51 -0.50 -8.11 -4.19
N SER A 52 0.83 -8.28 -4.31
CA SER A 52 1.41 -9.34 -5.15
C SER A 52 0.99 -10.74 -4.70
N LEU A 53 0.85 -10.95 -3.38
CA LEU A 53 0.38 -12.22 -2.84
C LEU A 53 -1.09 -12.51 -3.23
N ILE A 54 -1.96 -11.50 -3.16
CA ILE A 54 -3.36 -11.62 -3.59
C ILE A 54 -3.44 -11.91 -5.08
N GLU A 55 -2.74 -11.13 -5.93
CA GLU A 55 -2.73 -11.35 -7.39
C GLU A 55 -2.31 -12.78 -7.75
N LYS A 56 -1.27 -13.28 -7.07
CA LYS A 56 -0.80 -14.65 -7.27
C LYS A 56 -1.85 -15.69 -6.85
N ASN A 57 -2.54 -15.48 -5.72
CA ASN A 57 -3.59 -16.37 -5.27
C ASN A 57 -4.81 -16.35 -6.19
N ILE A 58 -5.25 -15.17 -6.65
CA ILE A 58 -6.30 -15.02 -7.66
C ILE A 58 -5.93 -15.82 -8.91
N ARG A 59 -4.73 -15.58 -9.48
CA ARG A 59 -4.28 -16.29 -10.69
C ARG A 59 -4.27 -17.80 -10.50
N ASN A 60 -3.72 -18.30 -9.40
CA ASN A 60 -3.69 -19.73 -9.11
C ASN A 60 -5.10 -20.31 -8.99
N ARG A 61 -6.01 -19.59 -8.32
CA ARG A 61 -7.38 -20.05 -8.14
C ARG A 61 -8.17 -20.05 -9.45
N ILE A 62 -7.99 -19.03 -10.28
CA ILE A 62 -8.59 -18.97 -11.62
C ILE A 62 -8.12 -20.14 -12.48
N ILE A 63 -6.82 -20.45 -12.48
CA ILE A 63 -6.27 -21.59 -13.24
C ILE A 63 -6.87 -22.91 -12.75
N GLN A 64 -6.95 -23.11 -11.43
CA GLN A 64 -7.56 -24.30 -10.84
C GLN A 64 -9.03 -24.41 -11.25
N TRP A 65 -9.82 -23.35 -11.05
CA TRP A 65 -11.23 -23.29 -11.37
C TRP A 65 -11.48 -23.60 -12.85
N THR A 66 -10.79 -22.91 -13.74
CA THR A 66 -10.91 -23.11 -15.20
C THR A 66 -10.59 -24.55 -15.61
N SER A 67 -9.64 -25.19 -14.92
CA SER A 67 -9.22 -26.57 -15.21
C SER A 67 -10.23 -27.60 -14.71
N SER A 68 -10.89 -27.32 -13.58
CA SER A 68 -11.92 -28.19 -12.98
C SER A 68 -13.35 -27.92 -13.48
N HIS A 69 -13.58 -26.81 -14.19
CA HIS A 69 -14.93 -26.44 -14.64
C HIS A 69 -15.42 -27.39 -15.75
N GLU A 70 -16.69 -27.78 -15.66
CA GLU A 70 -17.30 -28.71 -16.62
C GLU A 70 -17.39 -28.08 -18.02
N ASP A 71 -17.83 -26.83 -18.10
CA ASP A 71 -17.82 -26.04 -19.33
C ASP A 71 -16.57 -25.17 -19.44
N LYS A 72 -15.55 -25.72 -20.10
CA LYS A 72 -14.29 -25.02 -20.35
C LYS A 72 -14.42 -23.82 -21.28
N VAL A 73 -15.44 -23.77 -22.13
CA VAL A 73 -15.64 -22.66 -23.05
C VAL A 73 -16.20 -21.47 -22.28
N SER A 74 -17.24 -21.70 -21.49
CA SER A 74 -17.80 -20.66 -20.60
C SER A 74 -16.76 -20.19 -19.58
N ALA A 75 -16.03 -21.11 -18.94
CA ALA A 75 -14.97 -20.75 -18.00
C ALA A 75 -13.94 -19.80 -18.60
N ARG A 76 -13.47 -20.11 -19.82
CA ARG A 76 -12.51 -19.28 -20.53
C ARG A 76 -13.09 -17.93 -20.92
N ALA A 77 -14.36 -17.86 -21.27
CA ALA A 77 -15.03 -16.60 -21.59
C ALA A 77 -15.10 -15.67 -20.37
N SER A 78 -15.45 -16.20 -19.19
CA SER A 78 -15.47 -15.43 -17.93
C SER A 78 -14.08 -14.90 -17.58
N VAL A 79 -13.06 -15.77 -17.64
CA VAL A 79 -11.67 -15.40 -17.38
C VAL A 79 -11.14 -14.37 -18.37
N LEU A 80 -11.42 -14.56 -19.66
CA LEU A 80 -10.99 -13.63 -20.71
C LEU A 80 -11.64 -12.27 -20.51
N SER A 81 -12.94 -12.23 -20.20
CA SER A 81 -13.68 -10.99 -19.97
C SER A 81 -13.12 -10.22 -18.77
N TYR A 82 -12.80 -10.93 -17.68
CA TYR A 82 -12.16 -10.34 -16.50
C TYR A 82 -10.79 -9.71 -16.83
N TYR A 83 -9.89 -10.46 -17.48
CA TYR A 83 -8.57 -9.94 -17.82
C TYR A 83 -8.61 -8.83 -18.88
N GLN A 84 -9.51 -8.92 -19.86
CA GLN A 84 -9.70 -7.85 -20.84
C GLN A 84 -10.18 -6.56 -20.18
N CYS A 85 -11.02 -6.64 -19.15
CA CYS A 85 -11.45 -5.48 -18.40
C CYS A 85 -10.27 -4.84 -17.64
N ILE A 86 -9.45 -5.64 -16.95
CA ILE A 86 -8.26 -5.17 -16.22
C ILE A 86 -7.24 -4.53 -17.17
N ASP A 87 -6.99 -5.18 -18.31
CA ASP A 87 -6.04 -4.68 -19.32
C ASP A 87 -6.60 -3.46 -20.08
N SER A 88 -7.90 -3.18 -19.97
CA SER A 88 -8.49 -2.01 -20.60
C SER A 88 -8.01 -0.73 -19.93
N SER A 89 -7.66 0.27 -20.73
CA SER A 89 -7.29 1.61 -20.22
C SER A 89 -8.48 2.39 -19.63
N ALA A 90 -9.64 1.74 -19.43
CA ALA A 90 -10.87 2.37 -19.02
C ALA A 90 -10.94 2.65 -17.50
N GLY A 91 -9.94 2.27 -16.73
CA GLY A 91 -9.82 2.61 -15.31
C GLY A 91 -10.80 1.86 -14.39
N PHE A 92 -11.28 0.69 -14.83
CA PHE A 92 -12.11 -0.18 -14.00
C PHE A 92 -11.30 -0.78 -12.86
N SER A 93 -11.93 -0.93 -11.68
CA SER A 93 -11.37 -1.70 -10.58
C SER A 93 -11.54 -3.20 -10.80
N ASP A 94 -10.77 -4.02 -10.08
CA ASP A 94 -10.96 -5.48 -10.05
C ASP A 94 -12.41 -5.87 -9.72
N SER A 95 -13.05 -5.15 -8.78
CA SER A 95 -14.45 -5.36 -8.41
C SER A 95 -15.41 -5.12 -9.58
N ASP A 96 -15.20 -4.06 -10.35
CA ASP A 96 -16.01 -3.77 -11.54
C ASP A 96 -15.80 -4.84 -12.61
N CYS A 97 -14.54 -5.23 -12.83
CA CYS A 97 -14.17 -6.25 -13.81
C CYS A 97 -14.73 -7.63 -13.45
N LEU A 98 -14.81 -7.97 -12.17
CA LEU A 98 -15.49 -9.18 -11.70
C LEU A 98 -16.99 -9.13 -12.01
N GLN A 99 -17.64 -8.01 -11.70
CA GLN A 99 -19.08 -7.85 -11.96
C GLN A 99 -19.43 -7.88 -13.45
N ILE A 100 -18.55 -7.35 -14.32
CA ILE A 100 -18.74 -7.38 -15.79
C ILE A 100 -18.80 -8.80 -16.34
N THR A 101 -18.15 -9.77 -15.69
CA THR A 101 -18.23 -11.17 -16.13
C THR A 101 -19.64 -11.74 -16.03
N GLY A 102 -20.44 -11.29 -15.06
CA GLY A 102 -21.77 -11.82 -14.79
C GLY A 102 -21.81 -13.29 -14.34
N ASP A 103 -20.65 -13.88 -14.03
CA ASP A 103 -20.50 -15.29 -13.65
C ASP A 103 -20.30 -15.39 -12.13
N GLU A 104 -21.38 -15.65 -11.41
CA GLU A 104 -21.39 -15.70 -9.94
C GLU A 104 -20.44 -16.77 -9.37
N ASP A 105 -20.23 -17.90 -10.06
CA ASP A 105 -19.31 -18.95 -9.61
C ASP A 105 -17.86 -18.49 -9.78
N PHE A 106 -17.56 -17.83 -10.91
CA PHE A 106 -16.26 -17.21 -11.14
C PHE A 106 -15.98 -16.08 -10.14
N ILE A 107 -16.96 -15.19 -9.92
CA ILE A 107 -16.87 -14.08 -8.95
C ILE A 107 -16.60 -14.65 -7.55
N GLY A 108 -17.40 -15.63 -7.11
CA GLY A 108 -17.23 -16.29 -5.83
C GLY A 108 -15.84 -16.93 -5.67
N THR A 109 -15.34 -17.54 -6.73
CA THR A 109 -13.99 -18.14 -6.78
C THR A 109 -12.88 -17.10 -6.55
N VAL A 110 -12.97 -15.93 -7.20
CA VAL A 110 -11.97 -14.87 -7.04
C VAL A 110 -12.08 -14.19 -5.67
N VAL A 111 -13.30 -13.91 -5.22
CA VAL A 111 -13.56 -13.32 -3.88
C VAL A 111 -13.05 -14.23 -2.76
N ASP A 112 -13.28 -15.54 -2.88
CA ASP A 112 -12.74 -16.54 -1.94
C ASP A 112 -11.20 -16.54 -1.93
N ALA A 113 -10.56 -16.44 -3.10
CA ALA A 113 -9.10 -16.35 -3.20
C ALA A 113 -8.54 -15.09 -2.50
N ILE A 114 -9.20 -13.95 -2.67
CA ILE A 114 -8.83 -12.69 -2.00
C ILE A 114 -8.99 -12.84 -0.48
N ASN A 115 -10.14 -13.32 -0.02
CA ASN A 115 -10.45 -13.42 1.40
C ASN A 115 -9.55 -14.41 2.15
N LYS A 116 -9.15 -15.52 1.51
CA LYS A 116 -8.25 -16.53 2.08
C LYS A 116 -6.78 -16.13 2.09
N THR A 117 -6.40 -15.06 1.39
CA THR A 117 -5.01 -14.59 1.39
C THR A 117 -4.67 -13.95 2.73
N GLU A 118 -3.48 -14.25 3.26
CA GLU A 118 -2.91 -13.61 4.45
C GLU A 118 -2.44 -12.19 4.10
N ALA A 119 -3.41 -11.28 3.98
CA ALA A 119 -3.23 -9.87 3.69
C ALA A 119 -4.15 -9.04 4.59
N SER A 120 -3.77 -7.79 4.82
CA SER A 120 -4.57 -6.84 5.60
C SER A 120 -5.92 -6.56 4.93
N GLN A 121 -6.93 -6.22 5.73
CA GLN A 121 -8.26 -5.89 5.19
C GLN A 121 -8.22 -4.67 4.26
N LYS A 122 -7.32 -3.70 4.53
CA LYS A 122 -7.10 -2.54 3.68
C LYS A 122 -6.71 -2.97 2.26
N VAL A 123 -5.76 -3.90 2.14
CA VAL A 123 -5.33 -4.41 0.83
C VAL A 123 -6.41 -5.26 0.19
N LYS A 124 -7.13 -6.12 0.93
CA LYS A 124 -8.27 -6.89 0.38
C LYS A 124 -9.35 -5.98 -0.20
N ASN A 125 -9.69 -4.89 0.49
CA ASN A 125 -10.68 -3.92 0.03
C ASN A 125 -10.28 -3.22 -1.27
N HIS A 126 -8.98 -3.10 -1.58
CA HIS A 126 -8.51 -2.55 -2.85
C HIS A 126 -9.03 -3.35 -4.06
N PHE A 127 -9.18 -4.67 -3.91
CA PHE A 127 -9.68 -5.56 -4.96
C PHE A 127 -11.20 -5.71 -4.93
N LEU A 128 -11.79 -5.72 -3.73
CA LEU A 128 -13.21 -6.05 -3.55
C LEU A 128 -14.15 -4.86 -3.68
N VAL A 129 -13.66 -3.64 -3.44
CA VAL A 129 -14.48 -2.43 -3.43
C VAL A 129 -14.10 -1.56 -4.62
N SER A 130 -15.08 -1.24 -5.45
CA SER A 130 -14.92 -0.23 -6.50
C SER A 130 -14.62 1.12 -5.85
N PRO A 131 -13.56 1.85 -6.28
CA PRO A 131 -13.31 3.19 -5.79
C PRO A 131 -14.52 4.05 -6.15
N ILE A 132 -15.24 4.49 -5.12
CA ILE A 132 -16.40 5.38 -5.28
C ILE A 132 -15.87 6.68 -5.89
N ASN A 133 -16.20 6.94 -7.16
CA ASN A 133 -15.99 8.23 -7.83
C ASN A 133 -16.80 9.34 -7.15
#